data_AF-Q2G2B4-F1
#
_entry.id   AF-Q2G2B4-F1
#
_cell.length_a   1.000
_cell.length_b   1.000
_cell.length_c   1.000
_cell.angle_alpha   90.00
_cell.angle_beta   90.00
_cell.angle_gamma   90.00
#
_symmetry.space_group_name_H-M   'P 1'
#
loop_
_entity.id
_entity.type
_entity.pdbx_description
1 polymer ?
#
loop_
_entity_poly.entity_id
_entity_poly.type
_entity_poly.pdbx_seq_one_letter_code
_entity_poly.pdbx_strand_id
1 'polypeptide(L)' 'MLRSLCKHYRILINAIKVGIEMKYKISLAYNLAIIIGSLIILCILISRGYDIYVILIPILTILASLINLFCDIKKHK' A
#
# COMPACT_ATOMS: atom_id res chain seq x y z
N MET A 1 36.04 21.06 11.80
CA MET A 1 34.57 21.28 11.74
C MET A 1 33.88 20.63 10.52
N LEU A 2 34.39 20.77 9.28
CA LEU A 2 33.72 20.23 8.07
C LEU A 2 33.38 18.73 8.13
N ARG A 3 34.29 17.87 8.63
CA ARG A 3 34.01 16.42 8.74
C ARG A 3 32.83 16.09 9.65
N SER A 4 32.62 16.86 10.73
CA SER A 4 31.49 16.64 11.64
C SER A 4 30.16 17.00 10.96
N LEU A 5 30.11 18.15 10.29
CA LEU A 5 28.95 18.58 9.49
C LEU A 5 28.59 17.56 8.40
N CYS A 6 29.59 17.05 7.68
CA CYS A 6 29.38 16.06 6.63
C CYS A 6 28.82 14.73 7.19
N LYS A 7 29.25 14.32 8.38
CA LYS A 7 28.71 13.14 9.08
C LYS A 7 27.25 13.35 9.49
N HIS A 8 26.90 14.50 10.03
CA HIS A 8 25.50 14.83 10.39
C HIS A 8 24.59 14.87 9.17
N TYR A 9 25.05 15.49 8.07
CA TYR A 9 24.28 15.54 6.82
C TYR A 9 24.02 14.14 6.26
N ARG A 10 25.01 13.24 6.31
CA ARG A 10 24.85 11.84 5.91
C ARG A 10 23.84 11.10 6.78
N ILE A 11 23.86 11.30 8.10
CA ILE A 11 22.88 10.70 9.02
C ILE A 11 21.47 11.19 8.69
N LEU A 12 21.30 12.49 8.42
CA LEU A 12 20.02 13.08 8.06
C LEU A 12 19.47 12.48 6.75
N ILE A 13 20.31 12.37 5.70
CA ILE A 13 19.92 11.75 4.43
C ILE A 13 19.51 10.29 4.63
N ASN A 14 20.28 9.53 5.41
CA ASN A 14 19.96 8.13 5.69
C ASN A 14 18.62 8.00 6.45
N ALA A 15 18.36 8.86 7.44
CA ALA A 15 17.08 8.88 8.16
C ALA A 15 15.90 9.20 7.22
N ILE A 16 16.06 10.17 6.31
CA ILE A 16 15.05 10.50 5.30
C ILE A 16 14.79 9.30 4.39
N LYS A 17 15.86 8.63 3.92
CA LYS A 17 15.74 7.45 3.06
C LYS A 17 14.99 6.31 3.75
N VAL A 18 15.35 5.99 5.00
CA VAL A 18 14.64 4.96 5.79
C VAL A 18 13.18 5.37 6.01
N GLY A 19 12.90 6.65 6.29
CA GLY A 19 11.53 7.14 6.43
C GLY A 19 10.68 6.94 5.16
N ILE A 20 11.26 7.18 3.98
CA ILE A 20 10.60 6.95 2.69
C ILE A 20 10.35 5.45 2.47
N GLU A 21 11.34 4.59 2.74
CA GLU A 21 11.19 3.14 2.62
C GLU A 21 10.10 2.59 3.56
N MET A 22 10.03 3.09 4.79
CA MET A 22 9.00 2.68 5.76
C MET A 22 7.60 3.12 5.30
N LYS A 23 7.44 4.34 4.78
CA LYS A 23 6.16 4.79 4.20
C LYS A 23 5.72 3.89 3.06
N TYR A 24 6.63 3.51 2.16
CA TYR A 24 6.34 2.58 1.07
C TYR A 24 5.88 1.21 1.59
N LYS A 25 6.60 0.63 2.57
CA LYS A 25 6.22 -0.66 3.17
C LYS A 25 4.85 -0.61 3.84
N ILE A 26 4.53 0.49 4.53
CA ILE A 26 3.21 0.70 5.15
C ILE A 26 2.12 0.80 4.08
N SER A 27 2.34 1.57 3.01
CA SER A 27 1.39 1.67 1.89
C SER A 27 1.13 0.29 1.24
N LEU A 28 2.21 -0.47 1.02
CA LEU A 28 2.13 -1.82 0.46
C LEU A 28 1.32 -2.75 1.37
N ALA A 29 1.61 -2.77 2.67
CA ALA A 29 0.91 -3.60 3.64
C ALA A 29 -0.58 -3.22 3.74
N TYR A 30 -0.89 -1.93 3.70
CA TYR A 30 -2.26 -1.42 3.73
C TYR A 30 -3.06 -1.85 2.49
N ASN A 31 -2.50 -1.65 1.28
CA ASN A 31 -3.15 -2.07 0.04
C ASN A 31 -3.37 -3.59 -0.01
N LEU A 32 -2.40 -4.38 0.46
CA LEU A 32 -2.54 -5.84 0.58
C LEU A 32 -3.65 -6.22 1.57
N ALA A 33 -3.73 -5.56 2.72
CA ALA A 33 -4.79 -5.80 3.71
C ALA A 33 -6.18 -5.50 3.13
N ILE A 34 -6.33 -4.41 2.36
CA ILE A 34 -7.59 -4.10 1.68
C ILE A 34 -7.96 -5.20 0.68
N ILE A 35 -7.02 -5.66 -0.14
CA ILE A 35 -7.29 -6.71 -1.13
C ILE A 35 -7.77 -7.99 -0.44
N ILE A 36 -7.06 -8.43 0.60
CA ILE A 36 -7.43 -9.64 1.35
C ILE A 36 -8.79 -9.47 2.03
N GLY A 37 -9.03 -8.34 2.71
CA GLY A 37 -10.30 -8.07 3.37
C GLY A 37 -11.47 -8.01 2.38
N SER A 38 -11.25 -7.40 1.22
CA SER A 38 -12.26 -7.31 0.15
C SER A 38 -12.56 -8.67 -0.46
N LEU A 39 -11.55 -9.55 -0.63
CA LEU A 39 -11.75 -10.93 -1.07
C LEU A 39 -12.58 -11.74 -0.07
N ILE A 40 -12.32 -11.59 1.23
CA ILE A 40 -13.10 -12.26 2.27
C ILE A 40 -14.58 -11.81 2.21
N ILE A 41 -14.81 -10.49 2.14
CA ILE A 41 -16.17 -9.93 2.01
C ILE A 41 -16.84 -10.43 0.73
N LEU A 42 -16.13 -10.43 -0.40
CA LEU A 42 -16.62 -10.93 -1.67
C LEU A 42 -17.09 -12.39 -1.56
N CYS A 43 -16.28 -13.26 -0.97
CA CYS A 43 -16.64 -14.66 -0.73
C CYS A 43 -17.90 -14.77 0.14
N ILE A 44 -18.00 -14.02 1.24
CA ILE A 44 -19.17 -14.03 2.12
C ILE A 44 -20.44 -13.58 1.38
N LEU A 45 -20.35 -12.52 0.57
CA LEU A 45 -21.47 -11.99 -0.20
C LEU A 45 -21.97 -12.99 -1.24
N ILE A 46 -21.04 -13.63 -1.97
CA ILE A 46 -21.38 -14.67 -2.95
C ILE A 46 -22.02 -15.88 -2.25
N SER A 47 -21.44 -16.35 -1.14
CA SER A 47 -21.98 -17.50 -0.39
C SER A 47 -23.37 -17.24 0.20
N ARG A 48 -23.71 -15.98 0.49
CA ARG A 48 -25.04 -15.60 1.00
C ARG A 48 -26.05 -15.26 -0.09
N GLY A 49 -25.66 -15.30 -1.37
CA GLY A 49 -26.55 -15.01 -2.49
C GLY A 49 -26.97 -13.54 -2.55
N TYR A 50 -26.09 -12.60 -2.16
CA TYR A 50 -26.37 -11.17 -2.31
C TYR A 50 -26.50 -10.78 -3.78
N ASP A 51 -27.26 -9.70 -4.02
CA ASP A 51 -27.40 -9.10 -5.34
C ASP A 51 -26.06 -8.75 -5.98
N ILE A 52 -26.01 -8.86 -7.30
CA ILE A 52 -24.79 -8.62 -8.09
C ILE A 52 -24.23 -7.22 -7.88
N TYR A 53 -25.10 -6.23 -7.66
CA TYR A 53 -24.72 -4.85 -7.37
C TYR A 53 -23.94 -4.70 -6.06
N VAL A 54 -24.25 -5.54 -5.05
CA VAL A 54 -23.55 -5.54 -3.76
C VAL A 54 -22.20 -6.24 -3.89
N ILE A 55 -22.13 -7.34 -4.65
CA ILE A 55 -20.90 -8.08 -4.97
C ILE A 55 -19.91 -7.21 -5.77
N LEU A 56 -20.42 -6.27 -6.59
CA LEU A 56 -19.58 -5.38 -7.38
C LEU A 56 -18.70 -4.45 -6.52
N ILE A 57 -19.16 -4.08 -5.32
CA ILE A 57 -18.46 -3.16 -4.41
C ILE A 57 -17.06 -3.69 -4.04
N PRO A 58 -16.90 -4.89 -3.44
CA PRO A 58 -15.57 -5.41 -3.13
C PRO A 58 -14.70 -5.65 -4.38
N ILE A 59 -15.28 -5.98 -5.53
CA ILE A 59 -14.53 -6.13 -6.80
C ILE A 59 -13.89 -4.79 -7.19
N LEU A 60 -14.65 -3.70 -7.16
CA LEU A 60 -14.16 -2.36 -7.45
C LEU A 60 -13.09 -1.92 -6.45
N THR A 61 -13.27 -2.24 -5.16
CA THR A 61 -12.27 -1.95 -4.12
C THR A 61 -10.96 -2.69 -4.39
N ILE A 62 -11.01 -3.98 -4.78
CA ILE A 62 -9.81 -4.75 -5.15
C ILE A 62 -9.11 -4.11 -6.36
N LEU A 63 -9.86 -3.73 -7.39
CA LEU A 63 -9.31 -3.06 -8.58
C LEU A 63 -8.63 -1.74 -8.22
N ALA A 64 -9.26 -0.90 -7.40
CA ALA A 64 -8.68 0.36 -6.96
C ALA A 64 -7.37 0.15 -6.17
N SER A 65 -7.35 -0.82 -5.24
CA SER A 65 -6.15 -1.15 -4.50
C SER A 65 -5.03 -1.72 -5.38
N LEU A 66 -5.35 -2.51 -6.40
CA LEU A 66 -4.37 -3.02 -7.36
C LEU A 66 -3.78 -1.89 -8.21
N ILE A 67 -4.58 -0.92 -8.65
CA ILE A 67 -4.10 0.25 -9.37
C ILE A 67 -3.15 1.08 -8.48
N ASN A 68 -3.54 1.34 -7.23
CA ASN A 68 -2.66 2.02 -6.28
C ASN A 68 -1.36 1.27 -6.05
N LEU A 69 -1.42 -0.06 -5.87
CA LEU A 69 -0.23 -0.89 -5.72
C LEU A 69 0.69 -0.79 -6.94
N PHE A 70 0.12 -0.83 -8.15
CA PHE A 70 0.87 -0.72 -9.39
C PHE A 70 1.53 0.67 -9.54
N CYS A 71 0.79 1.74 -9.23
CA CYS A 71 1.31 3.11 -9.23
C CYS A 71 2.43 3.30 -8.21
N ASP A 72 2.29 2.75 -7.00
CA ASP A 72 3.32 2.80 -5.96
C ASP A 72 4.58 2.02 -6.40
N ILE A 73 4.43 0.80 -6.90
CA ILE A 73 5.56 0.00 -7.40
C ILE A 73 6.29 0.73 -8.54
N LYS A 74 5.55 1.36 -9.46
CA LYS A 74 6.13 2.11 -10.59
C LYS A 74 6.88 3.37 -10.14
N LYS A 75 6.47 4.02 -9.06
CA LYS A 75 7.19 5.18 -8.48
C LYS A 75 8.52 4.80 -7.82
N HIS A 76 8.68 3.54 -7.41
CA HIS A 76 9.84 3.07 -6.66
C HIS A 76 10.75 2.11 -7.45
N LYS A 77 10.50 1.93 -8.75
CA LYS A 77 11.42 1.33 -9.72
C LYS A 77 12.21 2.41 -10.44
#